data_AF-A0A8J4QZS0-F1
#
_entry.id   AF-A0A8J4QZS0-F1
#
_cell.length_a   1.000
_cell.length_b   1.000
_cell.length_c   1.000
_cell.angle_alpha   90.00
_cell.angle_beta   90.00
_cell.angle_gamma   90.00
#
_symmetry.space_group_name_H-M   'P 1'
#
loop_
_entity.id
_entity.type
_entity.pdbx_description
1 polymer ?
#
loop_
_entity_poly.entity_id
_entity_poly.type
_entity_poly.pdbx_seq_one_letter_code
_entity_poly.pdbx_strand_id
1 'polypeptide(L)'
;MDSLLTLPKSSHSESSTTVYSENSAEVKPTVLWKALYIQELTMDQFESINSTAMPDGNFNYNNILDAALKLFQKMYPDEELFPETVSPENPEDDNEFSVEA
;
A
#
# COMPACT_ATOMS: atom_id res chain seq x y z
N MET A 1 1.25 29.16 -17.41
CA MET A 1 1.60 27.85 -16.86
C MET A 1 1.80 28.04 -15.37
N ASP A 2 0.79 27.67 -14.58
CA ASP A 2 0.86 27.82 -13.13
C ASP A 2 1.71 26.69 -12.56
N SER A 3 2.66 27.02 -11.68
CA SER A 3 3.52 26.02 -11.06
C SER A 3 2.67 25.10 -10.18
N LEU A 4 2.69 23.80 -10.47
CA LEU A 4 1.94 22.78 -9.71
C LEU A 4 2.37 22.70 -8.23
N LEU A 5 3.50 23.31 -7.87
CA LEU A 5 4.02 23.33 -6.51
C LEU A 5 4.62 24.71 -6.19
N THR A 6 3.97 25.47 -5.30
CA THR A 6 4.58 26.63 -4.64
C THR A 6 5.35 26.14 -3.41
N LEU A 7 6.62 26.52 -3.28
CA LEU A 7 7.41 26.25 -2.07
C LEU A 7 6.91 27.18 -0.96
N PRO A 8 6.66 26.70 0.27
CA PRO A 8 6.38 27.58 1.38
C PRO A 8 7.59 28.50 1.57
N LYS A 9 7.33 29.82 1.55
CA LYS A 9 8.35 30.84 1.81
C LYS A 9 8.80 30.66 3.25
N SER A 10 10.10 30.40 3.47
CA SER A 10 10.68 30.37 4.81
C SER A 10 10.33 31.68 5.51
N SER A 11 9.49 31.61 6.55
CA SER A 11 9.27 32.73 7.44
C SER A 11 10.49 32.80 8.35
N HIS A 12 11.39 33.72 8.05
CA HIS A 12 12.39 34.16 9.02
C HIS A 12 11.63 34.82 10.17
N SER A 13 11.50 34.10 11.29
CA SER A 13 10.86 34.61 12.50
C SER A 13 11.87 35.48 13.24
N GLU A 14 11.84 36.80 13.00
CA GLU A 14 12.42 37.76 13.92
C GLU A 14 11.42 38.02 15.07
N SER A 15 11.87 37.69 16.28
CA SER A 15 11.36 38.17 17.57
C SER A 15 9.98 37.69 18.04
N SER A 16 10.03 36.87 19.09
CA SER A 16 8.92 36.47 19.95
C SER A 16 8.11 37.66 20.47
N THR A 17 6.80 37.70 20.18
CA THR A 17 5.78 38.16 21.12
C THR A 17 4.43 37.53 20.72
N THR A 18 4.06 36.43 21.36
CA THR A 18 2.75 35.79 21.19
C THR A 18 1.69 36.55 21.99
N VAL A 19 0.94 37.41 21.32
CA VAL A 19 -0.39 37.83 21.80
C VAL A 19 -1.36 36.72 21.41
N TYR A 20 -1.81 35.93 22.39
CA TYR A 20 -2.84 34.92 22.20
C TYR A 20 -4.18 35.64 21.90
N SER A 21 -4.52 35.71 20.62
CA SER A 21 -5.86 36.10 20.14
C SER A 21 -6.72 34.85 20.08
N GLU A 22 -7.91 34.92 20.67
CA GLU A 22 -8.92 33.86 20.84
C GLU A 22 -9.64 33.47 19.54
N ASN A 23 -9.11 33.86 18.38
CA ASN A 23 -9.53 33.33 17.09
C ASN A 23 -8.67 32.11 16.79
N SER A 24 -9.15 30.92 17.13
CA SER A 24 -8.57 29.65 16.67
C SER A 24 -8.82 29.51 15.16
N ALA A 25 -8.16 30.35 14.36
CA ALA A 25 -7.96 30.09 12.95
C ALA A 25 -7.30 28.71 12.86
N GLU A 26 -7.94 27.79 12.16
CA GLU A 26 -7.46 26.42 11.97
C GLU A 26 -6.02 26.47 11.44
N VAL A 27 -5.05 26.22 12.32
CA VAL A 27 -3.63 26.35 11.98
C VAL A 27 -3.28 25.19 11.08
N LYS A 28 -3.10 25.46 9.78
CA LYS A 28 -2.68 24.45 8.81
C LYS A 28 -1.33 23.86 9.24
N PRO A 29 -1.16 22.53 9.23
CA PRO A 29 0.11 21.89 9.58
C PRO A 29 1.26 22.37 8.69
N THR A 30 2.42 22.63 9.30
CA THR A 30 3.66 22.97 8.58
C THR A 30 4.24 21.72 7.93
N VAL A 31 4.43 21.76 6.60
CA VAL A 31 5.09 20.68 5.85
C VAL A 31 6.60 20.78 6.04
N LEU A 32 7.20 19.74 6.63
CA LEU A 32 8.66 19.67 6.82
C LEU A 32 9.38 19.20 5.55
N TRP A 33 8.77 18.30 4.77
CA TRP A 33 9.33 17.79 3.51
C TRP A 33 8.25 17.28 2.57
N LYS A 34 8.52 17.32 1.27
CA LYS A 34 7.68 16.72 0.21
C LYS A 34 8.57 16.13 -0.88
N ALA A 35 8.16 14.97 -1.42
CA ALA A 35 8.67 14.44 -2.68
C ALA A 35 7.53 14.16 -3.63
N LEU A 36 7.90 14.13 -4.91
CA LEU A 36 7.04 13.76 -6.01
C LEU A 36 7.82 12.78 -6.88
N TYR A 37 7.19 11.66 -7.21
CA TYR A 37 7.70 10.65 -8.13
C TYR A 37 6.60 10.33 -9.14
N ILE A 38 7.00 10.18 -10.41
CA ILE A 38 6.10 9.74 -11.48
C ILE A 38 6.50 8.30 -11.79
N GLN A 39 5.57 7.38 -11.57
CA GLN A 39 5.73 5.99 -11.92
C GLN A 39 5.14 5.75 -13.31
N GLU A 40 5.92 5.13 -14.19
CA GLU A 40 5.40 4.65 -15.46
C GLU A 40 4.54 3.40 -15.24
N LEU A 41 3.37 3.36 -15.88
CA LEU A 41 2.47 2.21 -15.80
C LEU A 41 2.83 1.21 -16.90
N THR A 42 3.45 0.10 -16.50
CA THR A 42 3.69 -1.04 -17.39
C THR A 42 2.58 -2.07 -17.20
N MET A 43 2.11 -2.65 -18.31
CA MET A 43 1.10 -3.70 -18.30
C MET A 43 1.74 -5.09 -18.23
N ASP A 44 0.95 -6.08 -17.81
CA ASP A 44 1.36 -7.48 -17.82
C ASP A 44 1.62 -7.96 -19.26
N GLN A 45 2.62 -8.84 -19.41
CA GLN A 45 2.86 -9.55 -20.66
C GLN A 45 3.14 -11.01 -20.35
N PHE A 46 2.29 -11.90 -20.86
CA PHE A 46 2.39 -13.33 -20.61
C PHE A 46 2.70 -14.06 -21.92
N GLU A 47 3.98 -14.20 -22.27
CA GLU A 47 4.45 -14.90 -23.49
C GLU A 47 5.47 -16.00 -23.14
N SER A 48 6.57 -16.12 -23.90
CA SER A 48 7.70 -17.00 -23.57
C SER A 48 8.48 -16.50 -22.34
N ILE A 49 8.52 -15.17 -22.18
CA ILE A 49 8.97 -14.49 -20.96
C ILE A 49 7.74 -13.79 -20.37
N ASN A 50 7.54 -13.93 -19.07
CA ASN A 50 6.43 -13.30 -18.37
C ASN A 50 6.91 -12.04 -17.66
N SER A 51 6.14 -10.96 -17.78
CA SER A 51 6.32 -9.69 -17.07
C SER A 51 5.07 -9.36 -16.28
N THR A 52 5.24 -8.82 -15.08
CA THR A 52 4.15 -8.37 -14.20
C THR A 52 4.01 -6.85 -14.26
N ALA A 53 2.79 -6.36 -14.13
CA ALA A 53 2.46 -4.96 -14.15
C ALA A 53 3.02 -4.21 -12.93
N MET A 54 3.33 -2.93 -13.13
CA MET A 54 3.61 -2.02 -12.02
C MET A 54 2.32 -1.74 -11.23
N PRO A 55 2.43 -1.30 -9.95
CA PRO A 55 1.29 -0.82 -9.20
C PRO A 55 0.47 0.22 -10.00
N ASP A 56 -0.81 -0.03 -10.15
CA ASP A 56 -1.71 0.68 -11.08
C ASP A 56 -2.39 1.91 -10.48
N GLY A 57 -2.08 2.24 -9.23
CA GLY A 57 -2.68 3.34 -8.48
C GLY A 57 -4.08 3.04 -7.93
N ASN A 58 -4.60 1.82 -8.13
CA ASN A 58 -5.86 1.41 -7.52
C ASN A 58 -5.67 1.17 -6.01
N PHE A 59 -6.69 1.46 -5.22
CA PHE A 59 -6.65 1.27 -3.77
C PHE A 59 -6.70 -0.22 -3.38
N ASN A 60 -7.29 -1.05 -4.24
CA ASN A 60 -7.40 -2.49 -4.03
C ASN A 60 -6.43 -3.28 -4.92
N TYR A 61 -6.20 -4.53 -4.54
CA TYR A 61 -5.27 -5.44 -5.21
C TYR A 61 -5.91 -6.30 -6.31
N ASN A 62 -7.12 -5.97 -6.77
CA ASN A 62 -7.86 -6.88 -7.66
C ASN A 62 -7.11 -7.14 -8.97
N ASN A 63 -6.49 -6.10 -9.54
CA ASN A 63 -5.78 -6.22 -10.81
C ASN A 63 -4.51 -7.08 -10.70
N ILE A 64 -3.73 -6.90 -9.63
CA ILE A 64 -2.53 -7.74 -9.40
C ILE A 64 -2.90 -9.19 -9.06
N LEU A 65 -4.00 -9.41 -8.34
CA LEU A 65 -4.50 -10.75 -8.04
C LEU A 65 -4.98 -11.47 -9.30
N ASP A 66 -5.74 -10.78 -10.16
CA ASP A 66 -6.19 -11.31 -11.46
C ASP A 66 -5.00 -11.64 -12.39
N ALA A 67 -4.01 -10.75 -12.44
CA ALA A 67 -2.78 -10.99 -13.21
C ALA A 67 -1.99 -12.20 -12.68
N ALA A 68 -1.83 -12.32 -11.36
CA ALA A 68 -1.15 -13.46 -10.72
C ALA A 68 -1.89 -14.78 -10.99
N LEU A 69 -3.23 -14.76 -10.92
CA LEU A 69 -4.07 -15.92 -11.21
C LEU A 69 -3.90 -16.39 -12.65
N LYS A 70 -3.97 -15.47 -13.62
CA LYS A 70 -3.77 -15.76 -15.05
C LYS A 70 -2.39 -16.32 -15.33
N LEU A 71 -1.35 -15.76 -14.69
CA LEU A 71 0.01 -16.24 -14.82
C LEU A 71 0.16 -17.67 -14.26
N PHE A 72 -0.39 -17.94 -13.09
CA PHE A 72 -0.35 -19.27 -12.48
C PHE A 72 -1.00 -20.31 -13.40
N GLN A 73 -2.24 -20.06 -13.85
CA GLN A 73 -2.97 -20.97 -14.74
C GLN A 73 -2.23 -21.23 -16.05
N LYS A 74 -1.50 -20.23 -16.56
CA LYS A 74 -0.68 -20.39 -17.76
C LYS A 74 0.52 -21.31 -17.52
N MET A 75 1.17 -21.19 -16.36
CA MET A 75 2.37 -21.97 -16.02
C MET A 75 2.05 -23.39 -15.56
N TYR A 76 0.93 -23.56 -14.85
CA TYR A 76 0.50 -24.80 -14.21
C TYR A 76 -0.97 -25.07 -14.57
N PRO A 77 -1.28 -25.46 -15.81
CA PRO A 77 -2.65 -25.57 -16.30
C PRO A 77 -3.47 -26.64 -15.59
N ASP A 78 -2.80 -27.64 -15.00
CA ASP A 78 -3.43 -28.79 -14.35
C ASP A 78 -3.37 -28.72 -12.81
N GLU A 79 -2.79 -27.66 -12.23
CA GLU A 79 -2.69 -27.51 -10.77
C GLU A 79 -3.85 -26.69 -10.18
N GLU A 80 -4.26 -27.08 -8.97
CA GLU A 80 -5.23 -26.31 -8.18
C GLU A 80 -4.57 -25.07 -7.56
N LEU A 81 -5.31 -23.97 -7.50
CA LEU A 81 -4.85 -22.75 -6.84
C LEU A 81 -5.06 -22.83 -5.34
N PHE A 82 -3.95 -22.67 -4.60
CA PHE A 82 -3.93 -22.68 -3.13
C PHE A 82 -4.60 -23.93 -2.54
N PRO A 83 -4.12 -25.15 -2.86
CA PRO A 83 -4.65 -26.36 -2.27
C PRO A 83 -4.47 -26.33 -0.76
N GLU A 84 -5.43 -26.90 -0.03
CA GLU A 84 -5.37 -27.00 1.41
C GLU A 84 -4.13 -27.80 1.83
N THR A 85 -3.29 -27.21 2.68
CA THR A 85 -2.12 -27.89 3.20
C THR A 85 -2.49 -28.63 4.47
N VAL A 86 -2.11 -29.90 4.56
CA VAL A 86 -2.22 -30.62 5.82
C VAL A 86 -1.18 -30.00 6.76
N SER A 87 -1.64 -29.27 7.79
CA SER A 87 -0.75 -28.80 8.84
C SER A 87 -0.12 -30.04 9.47
N PRO A 88 1.21 -30.14 9.61
CA PRO A 88 1.79 -31.19 10.41
C PRO A 88 1.18 -31.07 11.81
N GLU A 89 0.44 -32.09 12.21
CA GLU A 89 -0.17 -32.23 13.53
C GLU A 89 0.94 -31.99 14.55
N ASN A 90 0.89 -30.85 15.24
CA ASN A 90 1.83 -30.56 16.30
C ASN A 90 1.30 -31.32 17.53
N PRO A 91 1.95 -32.40 18.00
CA PRO A 91 1.38 -33.29 19.01
C PRO A 91 1.32 -32.68 20.43
N GLU A 92 1.39 -31.35 20.57
CA GLU A 92 1.55 -30.64 21.85
C GLU A 92 0.27 -29.91 22.30
N ASP A 93 -0.81 -29.88 21.52
CA ASP A 93 -2.04 -29.14 21.86
C ASP A 93 -3.24 -30.03 22.25
N ASP A 94 -2.99 -31.29 22.63
CA ASP A 94 -3.95 -32.15 23.33
C ASP A 94 -4.04 -31.77 24.83
N ASN A 95 -4.25 -30.49 25.12
CA ASN A 95 -4.80 -30.07 26.40
C ASN A 95 -6.24 -29.64 26.20
N GLU A 96 -7.09 -30.66 26.14
CA GLU A 96 -8.52 -30.64 26.37
C GLU A 96 -8.89 -29.73 27.55
N PHE A 97 -9.24 -28.47 27.27
CA PHE A 97 -10.09 -27.68 28.14
C PHE A 97 -11.48 -27.60 27.53
N SER A 98 -12.22 -28.71 27.67
CA SER A 98 -13.67 -28.68 27.72
C SER A 98 -14.09 -27.82 28.92
N VAL A 99 -14.42 -26.55 28.68
CA VAL A 99 -15.30 -25.80 29.58
C VAL A 99 -16.66 -25.72 28.91
N GLU A 100 -17.50 -26.71 29.25
CA GLU A 100 -18.94 -26.61 29.09
C GLU A 100 -19.52 -25.57 30.06
N ALA A 101 -20.49 -24.81 29.55
CA ALA A 101 -21.53 -23.99 30.20
C ALA A 101 -21.13 -22.66 30.87
#